data_AF-A0A8J7LEL7-F1
#
_entry.id   AF-A0A8J7LEL7-F1
#
_cell.length_a   1.000
_cell.length_b   1.000
_cell.length_c   1.000
_cell.angle_alpha   90.00
_cell.angle_beta   90.00
_cell.angle_gamma   90.00
#
_symmetry.space_group_name_H-M   'P 1'
#
loop_
_entity.id
_entity.type
_entity.pdbx_description
1 polymer ?
#
loop_
_entity_poly.entity_id
_entity_poly.type
_entity_poly.pdbx_seq_one_letter_code
_entity_poly.pdbx_strand_id
1 'polypeptide(L)'
;MIDERFSEQSFVKCGLDTDEARELSNLLAEEILKELKLLINSQLLEIIHCLNQLGHNIALYEEKKDYIGFCDNCLNIDNYYKLKIDFDIIIATGYAHLKLAMDYVSK
;
A
#
# COMPACT_ATOMS: atom_id res chain seq x y z
N MET A 1 0.89 -12.10 -6.16
CA MET A 1 2.28 -12.46 -5.91
C MET A 1 3.09 -11.75 -6.96
N ILE A 2 4.17 -11.08 -6.56
CA ILE A 2 5.11 -10.49 -7.49
C ILE A 2 5.86 -11.62 -8.22
N ASP A 3 5.79 -11.62 -9.55
CA ASP A 3 6.34 -12.66 -10.42
C ASP A 3 6.91 -12.09 -11.73
N GLU A 4 7.37 -12.97 -12.63
CA GLU A 4 8.02 -12.65 -13.91
C GLU A 4 7.21 -11.72 -14.83
N ARG A 5 5.88 -11.63 -14.67
CA ARG A 5 5.04 -10.68 -15.44
C ARG A 5 5.45 -9.23 -15.18
N PHE A 6 6.00 -8.94 -14.01
CA PHE A 6 6.46 -7.61 -13.64
C PHE A 6 7.96 -7.40 -13.89
N SER A 7 8.61 -8.27 -14.65
CA SER A 7 10.01 -8.10 -15.06
C SER A 7 10.19 -6.89 -15.98
N GLU A 8 11.40 -6.34 -15.99
CA GLU A 8 11.81 -5.29 -16.93
C GLU A 8 11.47 -5.64 -18.38
N GLN A 9 11.71 -6.88 -18.81
CA GLN A 9 11.42 -7.28 -20.20
C GLN A 9 9.92 -7.27 -20.52
N SER A 10 9.07 -7.57 -19.54
CA SER A 10 7.61 -7.48 -19.72
C SER A 10 7.17 -6.02 -19.89
N PHE A 11 7.72 -5.10 -19.10
CA PHE A 11 7.46 -3.67 -19.30
C PHE A 11 7.98 -3.15 -20.65
N VAL A 12 9.18 -3.57 -21.08
CA VAL A 12 9.73 -3.24 -22.39
C VAL A 12 8.83 -3.72 -23.53
N LYS A 13 8.19 -4.89 -23.40
CA LYS A 13 7.25 -5.41 -24.41
C LYS A 13 5.96 -4.61 -24.49
N CYS A 14 5.49 -4.03 -23.39
CA CYS A 14 4.30 -3.18 -23.39
C CYS A 14 4.53 -1.86 -24.12
N GLY A 15 5.77 -1.37 -24.19
CA GLY A 15 6.12 -0.09 -24.82
C GLY A 15 5.90 1.12 -23.91
N LEU A 16 6.39 2.30 -24.35
CA LEU A 16 6.32 3.54 -23.58
C LEU A 16 4.95 4.21 -23.72
N ASP A 17 4.42 4.73 -22.61
CA ASP A 17 3.17 5.48 -22.53
C ASP A 17 1.94 4.77 -23.14
N THR A 18 2.00 3.44 -23.22
CA THR A 18 0.90 2.61 -23.69
C THR A 18 -0.09 2.30 -22.58
N ASP A 19 -1.32 1.98 -22.95
CA ASP A 19 -2.33 1.55 -21.99
C ASP A 19 -1.92 0.22 -21.34
N GLU A 20 -1.28 -0.67 -22.09
CA GLU A 20 -0.74 -1.94 -21.59
C GLU A 20 0.33 -1.72 -20.50
N ALA A 21 1.24 -0.77 -20.68
CA ALA A 21 2.25 -0.45 -19.66
C ALA A 21 1.62 0.16 -18.40
N ARG A 22 0.59 0.98 -18.57
CA ARG A 22 -0.19 1.54 -17.45
C ARG A 22 -0.93 0.44 -16.69
N GLU A 23 -1.58 -0.48 -17.40
CA GLU A 23 -2.26 -1.63 -16.80
C GLU A 23 -1.28 -2.52 -16.02
N LEU A 24 -0.13 -2.84 -16.62
CA LEU A 24 0.90 -3.65 -15.95
C LEU A 24 1.47 -2.96 -14.70
N SER A 25 1.65 -1.64 -14.75
CA SER A 25 2.10 -0.84 -13.60
C SER A 25 1.06 -0.84 -12.48
N ASN A 26 -0.22 -0.67 -12.82
CA ASN A 26 -1.32 -0.72 -11.87
C ASN A 26 -1.39 -2.09 -11.19
N LEU A 27 -1.34 -3.18 -11.96
CA LEU A 27 -1.32 -4.55 -11.42
C LEU A 27 -0.15 -4.78 -10.48
N LEU A 28 1.04 -4.27 -10.80
CA LEU A 28 2.19 -4.35 -9.90
C LEU A 28 1.92 -3.62 -8.58
N ALA A 29 1.31 -2.42 -8.62
CA ALA A 29 0.95 -1.71 -7.40
C ALA A 29 -0.05 -2.49 -6.53
N GLU A 30 -1.03 -3.17 -7.15
CA GLU A 30 -1.98 -4.01 -6.41
C GLU A 30 -1.30 -5.20 -5.72
N GLU A 31 -0.35 -5.84 -6.39
CA GLU A 31 0.35 -7.00 -5.84
C GLU A 31 1.31 -6.60 -4.72
N ILE A 32 2.04 -5.48 -4.86
CA ILE A 32 2.86 -4.91 -3.79
C ILE A 32 1.98 -4.57 -2.57
N LEU A 33 0.85 -3.91 -2.80
CA LEU A 33 -0.08 -3.53 -1.74
C LEU A 33 -0.57 -4.76 -0.98
N LYS A 34 -0.94 -5.83 -1.69
CA LYS A 34 -1.39 -7.09 -1.09
C LYS A 34 -0.31 -7.72 -0.21
N GLU A 35 0.93 -7.78 -0.69
CA GLU A 35 2.04 -8.36 0.06
C GLU A 35 2.40 -7.53 1.30
N LEU A 36 2.46 -6.21 1.17
CA LEU A 36 2.72 -5.32 2.31
C LEU A 36 1.61 -5.38 3.35
N LYS A 37 0.35 -5.39 2.93
CA LYS A 37 -0.78 -5.45 3.85
C LYS A 37 -0.76 -6.72 4.70
N LEU A 38 -0.37 -7.86 4.14
CA LEU A 38 -0.22 -9.11 4.90
C LEU A 38 0.82 -8.99 6.02
N LEU A 39 1.93 -8.29 5.77
CA LEU A 39 3.01 -8.09 6.73
C LEU A 39 2.65 -7.06 7.81
N ILE A 40 1.97 -5.99 7.41
CA ILE A 40 1.65 -4.88 8.30
C ILE A 40 0.46 -5.22 9.20
N ASN A 41 -0.52 -6.00 8.72
CA ASN A 41 -1.71 -6.35 9.49
C ASN A 41 -1.37 -7.00 10.84
N SER A 42 -0.44 -7.96 10.87
CA SER A 42 -0.05 -8.60 12.13
C SER A 42 0.56 -7.59 13.10
N GLN A 43 1.43 -6.70 12.61
CA GLN A 43 2.09 -5.69 13.43
C GLN A 43 1.11 -4.64 13.97
N LEU A 44 0.14 -4.21 13.16
CA LEU A 44 -0.92 -3.32 13.62
C LEU A 44 -1.74 -3.98 14.72
N LEU A 45 -2.12 -5.25 14.57
CA LEU A 45 -2.86 -5.97 15.60
C LEU A 45 -2.07 -6.10 16.91
N GLU A 46 -0.75 -6.30 16.85
CA GLU A 46 0.12 -6.30 18.04
C GLU A 46 0.13 -4.92 18.73
N ILE A 47 0.27 -3.84 17.97
CA ILE A 47 0.21 -2.47 18.51
C ILE A 47 -1.15 -2.21 19.18
N ILE A 48 -2.26 -2.56 18.51
CA ILE A 48 -3.61 -2.41 19.07
C ILE A 48 -3.77 -3.24 20.33
N HIS A 49 -3.25 -4.47 20.36
CA HIS A 49 -3.26 -5.30 21.54
C HIS A 49 -2.53 -4.64 22.72
N CYS A 50 -1.32 -4.10 22.49
CA CYS A 50 -0.57 -3.38 23.52
C CYS A 50 -1.33 -2.14 24.02
N LEU A 51 -1.94 -1.36 23.15
CA LEU A 51 -2.75 -0.20 23.55
C LEU A 51 -3.96 -0.62 24.40
N ASN A 52 -4.62 -1.72 24.04
CA ASN A 52 -5.73 -2.25 24.82
C ASN A 52 -5.27 -2.74 26.22
N GLN A 53 -4.06 -3.30 26.34
CA GLN A 53 -3.47 -3.62 27.66
C GLN A 53 -3.20 -2.37 28.51
N LEU A 54 -3.03 -1.21 27.89
CA LEU A 54 -2.86 0.08 28.56
C LEU A 54 -4.19 0.77 28.91
N GLY A 55 -5.32 0.11 28.69
CA GLY A 55 -6.65 0.58 29.11
C GLY A 55 -7.50 1.19 28.00
N HIS A 56 -7.07 1.07 26.74
CA HIS A 56 -7.92 1.38 25.59
C HIS A 56 -8.92 0.26 25.26
N ASN A 57 -9.96 0.57 24.50
CA ASN A 57 -10.89 -0.42 23.95
C ASN A 57 -11.02 -0.25 22.42
N ILE A 58 -9.88 -0.37 21.74
CA ILE A 58 -9.75 -0.19 20.31
C ILE A 58 -10.11 -1.48 19.58
N ALA A 59 -11.00 -1.35 18.59
CA ALA A 59 -11.39 -2.43 17.68
C ALA A 59 -11.24 -1.98 16.22
N LEU A 60 -11.22 -2.95 15.31
CA LEU A 60 -11.25 -2.65 13.87
C LEU A 60 -12.55 -1.91 13.54
N TYR A 61 -12.42 -0.75 12.91
CA TYR A 61 -13.53 0.12 12.51
C TYR A 61 -13.82 -0.04 11.02
N GLU A 62 -12.79 -0.02 10.18
CA GLU A 62 -12.94 -0.07 8.74
C GLU A 62 -11.69 -0.70 8.11
N GLU A 63 -11.88 -1.51 7.07
CA GLU A 63 -10.79 -2.07 6.30
C GLU A 63 -11.12 -1.98 4.81
N LYS A 64 -10.26 -1.29 4.07
CA LYS A 64 -10.30 -1.16 2.60
C LYS A 64 -9.03 -1.76 2.01
N LYS A 65 -8.89 -1.70 0.68
CA LYS A 65 -7.74 -2.26 -0.04
C LYS A 65 -6.41 -1.66 0.43
N ASP A 66 -6.40 -0.34 0.58
CA ASP A 66 -5.26 0.53 0.86
C ASP A 66 -5.33 1.23 2.23
N TYR A 67 -6.36 0.92 3.02
CA TYR A 67 -6.62 1.59 4.28
C TYR A 67 -7.09 0.62 5.37
N ILE A 68 -6.66 0.86 6.61
CA ILE A 68 -7.09 0.13 7.80
C ILE A 68 -7.30 1.14 8.92
N GLY A 69 -8.53 1.19 9.45
CA GLY A 69 -8.93 2.07 10.53
C GLY A 69 -9.31 1.26 11.77
N PHE A 70 -8.77 1.66 12.92
CA PHE A 70 -9.12 1.16 14.24
C PHE A 70 -9.67 2.30 15.10
N CYS A 71 -10.60 1.99 15.99
CA CYS A 71 -11.25 3.00 16.81
C CYS A 71 -11.58 2.50 18.22
N ASP A 72 -11.36 3.36 19.22
CA ASP A 72 -11.79 3.19 20.60
C ASP A 72 -13.30 3.46 20.70
N ASN A 73 -14.07 2.43 21.06
CA ASN A 73 -15.53 2.54 21.15
C ASN A 73 -15.93 3.38 22.37
N CYS A 74 -16.61 4.50 22.11
CA CYS A 74 -17.26 5.28 23.17
C CYS A 74 -18.64 4.70 23.52
N LEU A 75 -18.94 4.66 24.82
CA LEU A 75 -20.25 4.26 25.35
C LEU A 75 -21.30 5.39 25.31
N ASN A 76 -20.89 6.64 25.06
CA ASN A 76 -21.78 7.81 25.07
C ASN A 76 -21.83 8.48 23.69
N ILE A 77 -23.05 8.78 23.25
CA ILE A 77 -23.38 9.36 21.94
C ILE A 77 -22.78 10.77 21.74
N ASP A 78 -22.47 11.48 22.83
CA ASP A 78 -21.92 12.84 22.81
C ASP A 78 -20.37 12.90 22.78
N ASN A 79 -19.69 11.76 22.97
CA ASN A 79 -18.23 11.66 22.91
C ASN A 79 -17.83 10.87 21.67
N TYR A 80 -17.63 11.58 20.57
CA TYR A 80 -17.02 11.06 19.36
C TYR A 80 -15.62 10.53 19.69
N TYR A 81 -15.46 9.20 19.67
CA TYR A 81 -14.22 8.41 19.68
C TYR A 81 -13.03 8.93 20.51
N LYS A 82 -12.63 8.20 21.56
CA LYS A 82 -11.46 8.59 22.38
C LYS A 82 -10.15 8.57 21.59
N LEU A 83 -9.94 7.53 20.79
CA LEU A 83 -8.73 7.33 20.00
C LEU A 83 -9.09 6.64 18.68
N LYS A 84 -8.58 7.19 17.57
CA LYS A 84 -8.68 6.62 16.24
C LYS A 84 -7.26 6.41 15.69
N ILE A 85 -7.03 5.26 15.08
CA ILE A 85 -5.76 4.92 14.44
C ILE A 85 -6.06 4.52 13.01
N ASP A 86 -5.59 5.34 12.08
CA ASP A 86 -5.77 5.14 10.65
C ASP A 86 -4.42 4.82 10.01
N PHE A 87 -4.42 3.86 9.11
CA PHE A 87 -3.23 3.43 8.38
C PHE A 87 -3.53 3.38 6.88
N ASP A 88 -2.88 4.27 6.13
CA ASP A 88 -2.96 4.36 4.68
C ASP A 88 -1.69 3.81 4.02
N ILE A 89 -1.86 3.03 2.94
CA ILE A 89 -0.77 2.53 2.11
C ILE A 89 -0.92 3.10 0.70
N ILE A 90 0.04 3.93 0.30
CA ILE A 90 0.10 4.48 -1.06
C ILE A 90 1.25 3.81 -1.81
N ILE A 91 0.90 3.12 -2.90
CA ILE A 91 1.87 2.53 -3.83
C ILE A 91 1.80 3.29 -5.14
N ALA A 92 2.87 4.01 -5.47
CA ALA A 92 3.05 4.65 -6.77
C ALA A 92 4.05 3.84 -7.58
N THR A 93 3.58 3.22 -8.67
CA THR A 93 4.41 2.54 -9.66
C THR A 93 4.39 3.33 -10.96
N GLY A 94 5.52 3.33 -11.64
CA GLY A 94 5.64 3.91 -12.96
C GLY A 94 6.90 3.36 -13.61
N TYR A 95 6.76 2.88 -14.84
CA TYR A 95 7.91 2.45 -15.62
C TYR A 95 8.38 3.61 -16.48
N ALA A 96 9.19 4.49 -15.89
CA ALA A 96 9.94 5.46 -16.67
C ALA A 96 11.01 4.68 -17.43
N HIS A 97 10.81 4.41 -18.72
CA HIS A 97 11.93 3.94 -19.51
C HIS A 97 13.04 4.99 -19.38
N LEU A 98 14.16 4.55 -18.81
CA LEU A 98 15.42 5.25 -18.70
C LEU A 98 15.55 6.25 -19.85
N LYS A 99 15.67 7.54 -19.51
CA LYS A 99 16.38 8.49 -20.37
C LYS A 99 17.66 7.75 -20.79
N LEU A 100 17.79 7.41 -22.07
CA LEU A 100 18.93 6.67 -22.63
C LEU A 100 20.22 7.08 -21.90
N ALA A 101 20.68 6.24 -20.97
CA ALA A 101 21.98 6.42 -20.37
C ALA A 101 22.95 5.91 -21.43
N MET A 102 23.38 6.84 -22.31
CA MET A 102 24.28 6.78 -23.48
C MET A 102 23.52 7.30 -24.72
N ASP A 103 23.55 8.62 -25.00
CA ASP A 103 24.51 9.19 -25.96
C ASP A 103 25.10 10.57 -25.54
N TYR A 104 25.40 10.78 -24.26
CA TYR A 104 26.35 11.83 -23.85
C TYR A 104 27.71 11.21 -23.48
N VAL A 105 28.36 10.55 -24.44
CA VAL A 105 29.82 10.31 -24.39
C VAL A 105 30.44 10.61 -25.77
N SER A 106 30.81 11.87 -25.96
CA SER A 106 32.00 12.38 -26.66
C SER A 106 32.49 11.66 -27.94
N LYS A 107 32.25 12.24 -29.12
CA LYS A 107 33.24 13.00 -29.92
C LYS A 107 32.64 13.50 -31.24
#